data_AF-A0AAD2JMB0-F1
#
_entry.id   AF-A0AAD2JMB0-F1
#
_cell.length_a   1.000
_cell.length_b   1.000
_cell.length_c   1.000
_cell.angle_alpha   90.00
_cell.angle_beta   90.00
_cell.angle_gamma   90.00
#
_symmetry.space_group_name_H-M   'P 1'
#
loop_
_entity.id
_entity.type
_entity.pdbx_description
1 polymer ?
#
loop_
_entity_poly.entity_id
_entity_poly.type
_entity_poly.pdbx_seq_one_letter_code
_entity_poly.pdbx_strand_id
1 'polypeptide(L)'
;MVRRHAEDNCCPTSSGKVPWSPKLQGFWDRLSLWKLLLKGRKRCRMSSQKVRRLLKKTRLCNEWKKMTDELEEALAAERRAYKQAKRQATQFRRDFLMAQTKDVKKKKWKSQKAHNRFLRLQQMKQREEARRRCRAQGFTGYSD
;
A
#
# COMPACT_ATOMS: atom_id res chain seq x y z
N MET A 1 4.69 15.00 -14.74
CA MET A 1 6.03 15.13 -14.12
C MET A 1 6.11 14.66 -12.67
N VAL A 2 5.10 14.90 -11.82
CA VAL A 2 5.13 14.51 -10.39
C VAL A 2 5.37 13.00 -10.12
N ARG A 3 4.89 12.11 -11.00
CA ARG A 3 5.10 10.66 -10.84
C ARG A 3 6.56 10.22 -11.00
N ARG A 4 7.28 10.77 -11.98
CA ARG A 4 8.70 10.45 -12.22
C ARG A 4 9.57 10.90 -11.05
N HIS A 5 9.35 12.11 -10.54
CA HIS A 5 10.09 12.62 -9.38
C HIS A 5 9.85 11.81 -8.10
N ALA A 6 8.64 11.25 -7.93
CA ALA A 6 8.38 10.31 -6.84
C ALA A 6 9.09 8.97 -7.07
N GLU A 7 9.11 8.46 -8.30
CA GLU A 7 9.81 7.23 -8.67
C GLU A 7 11.34 7.35 -8.50
N ASP A 8 11.92 8.49 -8.87
CA ASP A 8 13.36 8.77 -8.82
C ASP A 8 13.88 8.97 -7.39
N ASN A 9 13.06 9.54 -6.49
CA ASN A 9 13.42 9.78 -5.09
C ASN A 9 13.03 8.62 -4.16
N CYS A 10 12.33 7.60 -4.67
CA CYS A 10 12.08 6.39 -3.92
C CYS A 10 13.36 5.55 -3.93
N CYS A 11 14.02 5.44 -2.78
CA CYS A 11 15.19 4.59 -2.61
C CYS A 11 14.89 3.17 -3.14
N PRO A 12 15.58 2.70 -4.20
CA PRO A 12 15.36 1.36 -4.72
C PRO A 12 15.82 0.39 -3.65
N THR A 13 14.86 -0.17 -2.92
CA THR A 13 15.15 -1.16 -1.89
C THR A 13 15.83 -2.35 -2.57
N SER A 14 17.02 -2.73 -2.08
CA SER A 14 17.83 -3.86 -2.52
C SER A 14 17.18 -5.22 -2.19
N SER A 15 15.94 -5.41 -2.64
CA SER A 15 15.18 -6.65 -2.64
C SER A 15 14.86 -7.04 -4.09
N GLY A 16 15.84 -6.86 -4.97
CA GLY A 16 15.70 -6.60 -6.42
C GLY A 16 15.01 -7.64 -7.30
N LYS A 17 14.28 -8.63 -6.77
CA LYS A 17 13.49 -9.58 -7.56
C LYS A 17 12.09 -9.89 -6.99
N VAL A 18 11.75 -9.48 -5.76
CA VAL A 18 10.47 -9.86 -5.13
C VAL A 18 9.59 -8.64 -4.91
N PRO A 19 8.45 -8.52 -5.61
CA PRO A 19 7.58 -7.37 -5.45
C PRO A 19 6.90 -7.37 -4.08
N TRP A 20 6.87 -6.19 -3.45
CA TRP A 20 6.23 -6.02 -2.15
C TRP A 20 4.71 -6.19 -2.24
N SER A 21 4.13 -6.94 -1.30
CA SER A 21 2.68 -7.05 -1.12
C SER A 21 2.30 -7.16 0.36
N PRO A 22 1.10 -6.74 0.78
CA PRO A 22 0.68 -6.86 2.19
C PRO A 22 0.66 -8.31 2.68
N LYS A 23 0.35 -9.27 1.80
CA LYS A 23 0.41 -10.71 2.10
C LYS A 23 1.83 -11.13 2.48
N LEU A 24 2.83 -10.75 1.67
CA LEU A 24 4.24 -11.00 1.98
C LEU A 24 4.71 -10.27 3.23
N GLN A 25 4.25 -9.04 3.43
CA GLN A 25 4.57 -8.27 4.64
C GLN A 25 4.11 -9.00 5.90
N GLY A 26 2.95 -9.67 5.88
CA GLY A 26 2.48 -10.49 7.00
C GLY A 26 3.47 -11.59 7.39
N PHE A 27 4.07 -12.30 6.42
CA PHE A 27 5.12 -13.29 6.69
C PHE A 27 6.38 -12.65 7.28
N TRP A 28 6.79 -11.50 6.77
CA TRP A 28 7.94 -10.75 7.32
C TRP A 28 7.72 -10.31 8.76
N ASP A 29 6.51 -9.84 9.09
CA ASP A 29 6.15 -9.44 10.45
C ASP A 29 6.19 -10.63 11.41
N ARG A 30 5.68 -11.80 10.98
CA ARG A 30 5.76 -13.05 11.75
C ARG A 30 7.20 -13.53 11.93
N LEU A 31 7.98 -13.60 10.86
CA LEU A 31 9.41 -13.96 10.93
C LEU A 31 10.19 -13.03 11.87
N SER A 32 9.88 -11.73 11.84
CA SER A 32 10.50 -10.74 12.73
C SER A 32 10.09 -10.96 14.18
N LEU A 33 8.83 -11.31 14.44
CA LEU A 33 8.33 -11.64 15.77
C LEU A 33 9.07 -12.86 16.33
N TRP A 34 9.11 -13.97 15.61
CA TRP A 34 9.79 -15.20 16.06
C TRP A 34 11.28 -14.98 16.33
N LYS A 35 11.98 -14.24 15.46
CA LYS A 35 13.38 -13.85 15.68
C LYS A 35 13.57 -13.01 16.95
N LEU A 36 12.64 -12.10 17.22
CA LEU A 36 12.67 -11.33 18.47
C LEU A 36 12.44 -12.27 19.65
N LEU A 37 11.39 -13.09 19.67
CA LEU A 37 11.13 -14.00 20.79
C LEU A 37 12.37 -14.86 21.15
N LEU A 38 13.02 -15.45 20.15
CA LEU A 38 14.28 -16.19 20.34
C LEU A 38 15.43 -15.32 20.87
N LYS A 39 15.58 -14.09 20.34
CA LYS A 39 16.57 -13.14 20.87
C LYS A 39 16.30 -12.79 22.34
N GLY A 40 15.04 -12.72 22.75
CA GLY A 40 14.64 -12.55 24.15
C GLY A 40 15.03 -13.73 25.03
N ARG A 41 14.88 -14.96 24.54
CA ARG A 41 15.35 -16.18 25.23
C ARG A 41 16.86 -16.19 25.44
N LYS A 42 17.62 -15.67 24.47
CA LYS A 42 19.08 -15.50 24.55
C LYS A 42 19.53 -14.35 25.48
N ARG A 43 18.62 -13.78 26.28
CA ARG A 43 18.86 -12.64 27.19
C ARG A 43 19.43 -11.39 26.52
N CYS A 44 19.27 -11.25 25.20
CA CYS A 44 19.70 -10.05 24.49
C CYS A 44 18.66 -8.93 24.63
N ARG A 45 19.12 -7.67 24.74
CA ARG A 45 18.22 -6.50 24.80
C ARG A 45 17.33 -6.43 23.57
N MET A 46 16.04 -6.24 23.81
CA MET A 46 15.02 -6.09 22.78
C MET A 46 14.06 -4.95 23.10
N SER A 47 13.48 -4.36 22.06
CA SER A 47 12.41 -3.37 22.23
C SER A 47 11.10 -4.08 22.57
N SER A 48 10.64 -3.95 23.81
CA SER A 48 9.33 -4.43 24.27
C SER A 48 8.18 -3.81 23.47
N GLN A 49 8.33 -2.56 23.03
CA GLN A 49 7.36 -1.88 22.18
C GLN A 49 7.27 -2.55 20.80
N LYS A 50 8.41 -2.94 20.20
CA LYS A 50 8.43 -3.63 18.90
C LYS A 50 7.74 -4.99 18.99
N VAL A 51 8.01 -5.75 20.06
CA VAL A 51 7.33 -7.03 20.33
C VAL A 51 5.82 -6.82 20.42
N ARG A 52 5.35 -5.92 21.29
CA ARG A 52 3.91 -5.63 21.44
C ARG A 52 3.23 -5.22 20.13
N ARG A 53 3.89 -4.35 19.34
CA ARG A 53 3.39 -3.95 18.01
C ARG A 53 3.27 -5.14 17.07
N LEU A 54 4.26 -6.03 17.04
CA LEU A 54 4.25 -7.20 16.18
C LEU A 54 3.22 -8.25 16.62
N LEU A 55 3.05 -8.50 17.92
CA LEU A 55 2.00 -9.38 18.46
C LEU A 55 0.62 -8.87 17.99
N LYS A 56 0.34 -7.58 18.19
CA LYS A 56 -0.92 -6.95 17.73
C LYS A 56 -1.11 -7.06 16.21
N LYS A 57 -0.04 -6.83 15.44
CA LYS A 57 -0.10 -6.84 13.96
C LYS A 57 -0.32 -8.24 13.39
N THR A 58 0.32 -9.25 13.99
CA THR A 58 0.26 -10.64 13.54
C THR A 58 -0.91 -11.43 14.12
N ARG A 59 -1.60 -10.88 15.15
CA ARG A 59 -2.68 -11.53 15.93
C ARG A 59 -2.21 -12.80 16.64
N LEU A 60 -0.91 -12.90 16.83
CA LEU A 60 -0.23 -13.89 17.61
C LEU A 60 -0.09 -13.26 19.01
N CYS A 61 -1.02 -13.54 19.92
CA CYS A 61 -1.01 -12.95 21.27
C CYS A 61 -0.33 -13.84 22.34
N ASN A 62 -0.31 -15.17 22.17
CA ASN A 62 0.06 -16.13 23.22
C ASN A 62 1.45 -16.77 23.01
N GLU A 63 2.14 -16.40 21.94
CA GLU A 63 3.38 -17.02 21.45
C GLU A 63 4.59 -16.67 22.33
N TRP A 64 4.47 -15.64 23.18
CA TRP A 64 5.49 -15.32 24.18
C TRP A 64 5.66 -16.43 25.23
N LYS A 65 4.62 -17.24 25.47
CA LYS A 65 4.65 -18.32 26.47
C LYS A 65 5.34 -19.60 25.96
N LYS A 66 5.58 -19.70 24.64
CA LYS A 66 6.16 -20.89 24.01
C LYS A 66 7.57 -21.18 24.49
N MET A 67 7.91 -22.47 24.52
CA MET A 67 9.25 -22.97 24.81
C MET A 67 10.22 -22.62 23.67
N THR A 68 11.53 -22.64 23.94
CA THR A 68 12.54 -22.26 22.93
C THR A 68 12.45 -23.15 21.69
N ASP A 69 12.28 -24.45 21.87
CA ASP A 69 12.22 -25.42 20.77
C ASP A 69 10.99 -25.16 19.87
N GLU A 70 9.82 -24.93 20.47
CA GLU A 70 8.60 -24.56 19.75
C GLU A 70 8.75 -23.25 18.95
N LEU A 71 9.55 -22.29 19.44
CA LEU A 71 9.83 -21.04 18.73
C LEU A 71 10.73 -21.27 17.51
N GLU A 72 11.70 -22.18 17.61
CA GLU A 72 12.58 -22.54 16.50
C GLU A 72 11.83 -23.32 15.42
N GLU A 73 10.98 -24.26 15.81
CA GLU A 73 10.08 -24.97 14.91
C GLU A 73 9.12 -24.00 14.20
N ALA A 74 8.49 -23.09 14.94
CA ALA A 74 7.61 -22.07 14.35
C ALA A 74 8.36 -21.16 13.38
N LEU A 75 9.60 -20.77 13.72
CA LEU A 75 10.45 -19.98 12.82
C LEU A 75 10.78 -20.77 11.54
N ALA A 76 11.09 -22.06 11.65
CA ALA A 76 11.38 -22.92 10.51
C ALA A 76 10.15 -23.10 9.62
N ALA A 77 8.98 -23.33 10.22
CA ALA A 77 7.70 -23.44 9.52
C ALA A 77 7.38 -22.14 8.75
N GLU A 78 7.51 -20.98 9.38
CA GLU A 78 7.26 -19.68 8.73
C GLU A 78 8.29 -19.38 7.63
N ARG A 79 9.54 -19.83 7.77
CA ARG A 79 10.53 -19.72 6.68
C ARG A 79 10.14 -20.56 5.47
N ARG A 80 9.62 -21.78 5.68
CA ARG A 80 9.11 -22.65 4.61
C ARG A 80 7.89 -22.02 3.94
N ALA A 81 6.95 -21.53 4.73
CA ALA A 81 5.76 -20.82 4.24
C ALA A 81 6.12 -19.57 3.43
N TYR A 82 7.05 -18.75 3.93
CA TYR A 82 7.56 -17.58 3.21
C TYR A 82 8.23 -17.97 1.88
N LYS A 83 9.04 -19.04 1.84
CA LYS A 83 9.66 -19.53 0.59
C LYS A 83 8.62 -19.92 -0.45
N GLN A 84 7.53 -20.57 -0.04
CA GLN A 84 6.41 -20.90 -0.92
C GLN A 84 5.68 -19.64 -1.40
N ALA A 85 5.34 -18.75 -0.47
CA ALA A 85 4.66 -17.48 -0.75
C ALA A 85 5.49 -16.56 -1.67
N LYS A 86 6.82 -16.58 -1.55
CA LYS A 86 7.76 -15.82 -2.40
C LYS A 86 7.61 -16.18 -3.87
N ARG A 87 7.27 -17.42 -4.21
CA ARG A 87 7.03 -17.85 -5.61
C ARG A 87 5.81 -17.15 -6.22
N GLN A 88 4.80 -16.86 -5.40
CA GLN A 88 3.55 -16.19 -5.81
C GLN A 88 3.61 -14.66 -5.62
N ALA A 89 4.78 -14.10 -5.32
CA ALA A 89 4.93 -12.68 -5.00
C ALA A 89 4.35 -11.75 -6.07
N THR A 90 4.63 -12.05 -7.35
CA THR A 90 4.15 -11.28 -8.49
C THR A 90 2.62 -11.28 -8.57
N GLN A 91 2.00 -12.43 -8.32
CA GLN A 91 0.53 -12.53 -8.28
C GLN A 91 -0.04 -11.71 -7.13
N PHE A 92 0.53 -11.84 -5.91
CA PHE A 92 0.07 -11.07 -4.76
C PHE A 92 0.19 -9.55 -4.97
N ARG A 93 1.23 -9.10 -5.69
CA ARG A 93 1.36 -7.70 -6.09
C ARG A 93 0.25 -7.30 -7.06
N ARG A 94 0.03 -8.09 -8.12
CA ARG A 94 -1.02 -7.82 -9.12
C ARG A 94 -2.39 -7.75 -8.47
N ASP A 95 -2.74 -8.73 -7.64
CA ASP A 95 -4.03 -8.76 -6.92
C ASP A 95 -4.22 -7.52 -6.04
N PHE A 96 -3.17 -7.12 -5.32
CA PHE A 96 -3.20 -5.94 -4.47
C PHE A 96 -3.42 -4.65 -5.27
N LEU A 97 -2.71 -4.48 -6.40
CA LEU A 97 -2.90 -3.33 -7.29
C LEU A 97 -4.29 -3.33 -7.93
N MET A 98 -4.82 -4.50 -8.32
CA MET A 98 -6.19 -4.63 -8.83
C MET A 98 -7.23 -4.27 -7.77
N ALA A 99 -7.03 -4.69 -6.51
CA ALA A 99 -7.92 -4.31 -5.41
C ALA A 99 -7.90 -2.80 -5.17
N GLN A 100 -6.72 -2.18 -5.10
CA GLN A 100 -6.58 -0.74 -4.93
C GLN A 100 -7.23 0.06 -6.07
N THR A 101 -7.03 -0.35 -7.32
CA THR A 101 -7.65 0.33 -8.47
C THR A 101 -9.17 0.21 -8.46
N LYS A 102 -9.73 -0.94 -8.04
CA LYS A 102 -11.18 -1.11 -7.84
C LYS A 102 -11.69 -0.19 -6.72
N ASP A 103 -10.99 -0.11 -5.60
CA ASP A 103 -11.40 0.75 -4.47
C ASP A 103 -11.35 2.24 -4.83
N VAL A 104 -10.32 2.67 -5.57
CA VAL A 104 -10.23 4.04 -6.09
C VAL A 104 -11.37 4.33 -7.08
N LYS A 105 -11.69 3.38 -7.98
CA LYS A 105 -12.83 3.51 -8.90
C LYS A 105 -14.15 3.65 -8.13
N LYS A 106 -14.38 2.85 -7.10
CA LYS A 106 -15.57 2.93 -6.23
C LYS A 106 -15.64 4.26 -5.49
N LYS A 107 -14.51 4.77 -4.98
CA LYS A 107 -14.44 6.02 -4.20
C LYS A 107 -14.47 7.29 -5.05
N LYS A 108 -14.31 7.20 -6.38
CA LYS A 108 -14.17 8.38 -7.25
C LYS A 108 -15.36 9.35 -7.13
N TRP A 109 -16.56 8.85 -6.83
CA TRP A 109 -17.72 9.68 -6.52
C TRP A 109 -18.55 9.07 -5.39
N LYS A 110 -18.80 9.85 -4.33
CA LYS A 110 -19.62 9.42 -3.17
C LYS A 110 -21.10 9.23 -3.50
N SER A 111 -21.58 9.85 -4.58
CA SER A 111 -22.96 9.79 -5.08
C SER A 111 -23.02 10.25 -6.53
N GLN A 112 -23.96 9.73 -7.32
CA GLN A 112 -24.24 10.20 -8.68
C GLN A 112 -24.52 11.72 -8.70
N LYS A 113 -25.18 12.25 -7.66
CA LYS A 113 -25.46 13.69 -7.52
C LYS A 113 -24.18 14.53 -7.41
N ALA A 114 -23.18 14.03 -6.66
CA ALA A 114 -21.88 14.69 -6.54
C ALA A 114 -21.10 14.67 -7.86
N HIS A 115 -21.20 13.56 -8.60
CA HIS A 115 -20.60 13.44 -9.93
C HIS A 115 -21.23 14.42 -10.93
N ASN A 116 -22.56 14.48 -10.99
CA ASN A 116 -23.28 15.38 -11.89
C ASN A 116 -23.02 16.86 -11.57
N ARG A 117 -22.94 17.21 -10.27
CA ARG A 117 -22.56 18.57 -9.85
C ARG A 117 -21.15 18.93 -10.32
N PHE A 118 -20.19 18.02 -10.18
CA PHE A 118 -18.82 18.24 -10.65
C PHE A 118 -18.77 18.43 -12.17
N LEU A 119 -19.45 17.59 -12.94
CA LEU A 119 -19.52 17.70 -14.40
C LEU A 119 -20.13 19.04 -14.84
N ARG A 120 -21.20 19.49 -14.18
CA ARG A 120 -21.83 20.78 -14.46
C ARG A 120 -20.87 21.94 -14.20
N LEU A 121 -20.13 21.92 -13.09
CA LEU A 121 -19.13 22.95 -12.78
C LEU A 121 -17.98 22.98 -13.80
N GLN A 122 -17.51 21.80 -14.25
CA GLN A 122 -16.49 21.70 -15.30
C GLN A 122 -16.98 22.29 -16.63
N GLN A 123 -18.20 21.96 -17.06
CA GLN A 123 -18.78 22.52 -18.29
C GLN A 123 -18.93 24.04 -18.22
N MET A 124 -19.36 24.58 -17.08
CA MET A 124 -19.45 26.04 -16.88
C MET A 124 -18.08 26.71 -16.98
N LYS A 125 -17.06 26.11 -16.36
CA LYS A 125 -15.69 26.63 -16.42
C LYS A 125 -15.12 26.60 -17.85
N GLN A 126 -15.35 25.51 -18.59
CA GLN A 126 -14.96 25.42 -20.01
C GLN A 126 -15.65 26.49 -20.87
N ARG A 127 -16.95 26.74 -20.65
CA ARG A 127 -17.69 27.81 -21.33
C ARG A 127 -17.11 29.18 -21.01
N GLU A 128 -16.75 29.44 -19.76
CA GLU A 128 -16.16 30.71 -19.35
C GLU A 128 -14.76 30.90 -19.95
N GLU A 129 -13.92 29.87 -19.94
CA GLU A 129 -12.61 29.89 -20.60
C GLU A 129 -12.73 30.12 -22.11
N ALA A 130 -13.70 29.48 -22.77
CA ALA A 130 -14.00 29.73 -24.19
C ALA A 130 -14.41 31.18 -24.44
N ARG A 131 -15.31 31.75 -23.61
CA ARG A 131 -15.70 33.17 -23.71
C ARG A 131 -14.50 34.11 -23.50
N ARG A 132 -13.64 33.82 -22.52
CA ARG A 132 -12.40 34.60 -22.28
C ARG A 132 -11.49 34.57 -23.51
N ARG A 133 -11.34 33.41 -24.16
CA ARG A 133 -10.58 33.27 -25.41
C ARG A 133 -11.21 34.05 -26.56
N CYS A 134 -12.53 33.95 -26.78
CA CYS A 134 -13.22 34.73 -27.82
C CYS A 134 -13.05 36.24 -27.60
N ARG A 135 -13.17 36.72 -26.35
CA ARG A 135 -12.93 38.13 -26.01
C ARG A 135 -11.48 38.55 -26.24
N ALA A 136 -10.52 37.72 -25.86
CA ALA A 136 -9.10 37.97 -26.10
C ALA A 136 -8.74 37.98 -27.60
N GLN A 137 -9.47 37.23 -28.41
CA GLN A 137 -9.34 37.20 -29.88
C GLN A 137 -10.17 38.30 -30.57
N GLY A 138 -10.87 39.17 -29.83
CA GLY A 138 -11.69 40.23 -30.39
C GLY A 138 -12.96 39.74 -31.10
N PHE A 139 -13.36 38.48 -30.92
CA PHE A 139 -14.57 37.93 -31.52
C PHE A 139 -15.81 38.42 -30.78
N THR A 140 -16.27 39.63 -31.12
CA THR A 140 -17.61 40.13 -30.82
C THR A 140 -18.54 39.49 -31.84
N GLY A 141 -19.47 38.62 -31.40
CA GLY A 141 -20.38 37.88 -32.27
C GLY A 141 -21.45 38.72 -32.96
N TYR A 142 -21.04 39.81 -33.61
CA TYR A 142 -21.82 40.60 -34.55
C TYR A 142 -21.02 40.61 -35.86
N SER A 143 -21.53 39.88 -36.84
CA SER A 143 -21.28 40.11 -38.26
C SER A 143 -22.65 40.49 -38.82
N ASP A 144 -22.72 41.67 -39.43
CA ASP A 144 -23.89 42.24 -40.09
C ASP A 144 -24.48 41.32 -41.17
#